data_AF-A0A6A7LTI0-F1
#
_entry.id   AF-A0A6A7LTI0-F1
#
_cell.length_a   1.000
_cell.length_b   1.000
_cell.length_c   1.000
_cell.angle_alpha   90.00
_cell.angle_beta   90.00
_cell.angle_gamma   90.00
#
_symmetry.space_group_name_H-M   'P 1'
#
loop_
_entity.id
_entity.type
_entity.pdbx_description
1 polymer ?
#
loop_
_entity_poly.entity_id
_entity_poly.type
_entity_poly.pdbx_seq_one_letter_code
_entity_poly.pdbx_strand_id
1 'polypeptide(L)' 'MSRLNHLSIMCEDPYRLEQFYERWFGFEELNRTAGIVYITDGYFNVALMRRWAPDLAEADQ' A
#
# COMPACT_ATOMS: atom_id res chain seq x y z
N MET A 1 -23.10 9.98 8.19
CA MET A 1 -22.84 8.66 8.81
C MET A 1 -21.36 8.42 8.85
N SER A 2 -20.83 7.83 9.91
CA SER A 2 -19.41 7.49 10.03
C SER A 2 -19.09 6.30 9.14
N ARG A 3 -18.14 6.45 8.21
CA ARG A 3 -17.66 5.37 7.34
C ARG A 3 -16.14 5.40 7.28
N LEU A 4 -15.51 4.23 7.24
CA LEU A 4 -14.09 4.12 6.95
C LEU A 4 -13.84 4.63 5.52
N ASN A 5 -13.05 5.68 5.41
CA ASN A 5 -12.67 6.31 4.14
C ASN A 5 -11.20 6.08 3.77
N HIS A 6 -10.37 5.69 4.74
CA HIS A 6 -8.94 5.53 4.54
C HIS A 6 -8.34 4.42 5.41
N LEU A 7 -7.47 3.60 4.82
CA LEU A 7 -6.68 2.56 5.48
C LEU A 7 -5.20 2.70 5.06
N SER A 8 -4.28 2.52 6.00
CA SER A 8 -2.83 2.61 5.74
C SER A 8 -2.14 1.29 6.09
N ILE A 9 -1.38 0.73 5.15
CA ILE A 9 -0.70 -0.56 5.28
C ILE A 9 0.81 -0.39 5.12
N MET A 10 1.58 -0.81 6.13
CA MET A 10 3.04 -0.90 6.07
C MET A 10 3.47 -2.28 5.56
N CYS A 11 4.11 -2.32 4.40
CA CYS A 11 4.50 -3.54 3.69
C CYS A 11 5.93 -3.47 3.16
N GLU A 12 6.55 -4.60 2.84
CA GLU A 12 7.92 -4.61 2.31
C GLU A 12 7.98 -4.05 0.87
N ASP A 13 6.98 -4.41 0.07
CA ASP A 13 6.88 -4.03 -1.33
C ASP A 13 5.46 -3.49 -1.66
N PRO A 14 5.29 -2.16 -1.66
CA PRO A 14 4.01 -1.53 -2.03
C PRO A 14 3.53 -1.86 -3.44
N TYR A 15 4.44 -2.04 -4.40
CA TYR A 15 4.10 -2.32 -5.80
C TYR A 15 3.57 -3.74 -5.96
N ARG A 16 4.20 -4.70 -5.28
CA ARG A 16 3.71 -6.09 -5.26
C ARG A 16 2.36 -6.20 -4.57
N LEU A 17 2.15 -5.44 -3.49
CA LEU A 17 0.89 -5.46 -2.76
C LEU A 17 -0.25 -4.79 -3.56
N GLU A 18 0.04 -3.70 -4.26
CA GLU A 18 -0.88 -3.08 -5.22
C GLU A 18 -1.37 -4.10 -6.27
N GLN A 19 -0.47 -4.81 -6.95
CA GLN A 19 -0.84 -5.81 -7.95
C GLN A 19 -1.70 -6.93 -7.38
N PHE A 20 -1.51 -7.28 -6.11
CA PHE A 20 -2.37 -8.25 -5.43
C PHE A 20 -3.79 -7.70 -5.25
N TYR A 21 -3.91 -6.45 -4.80
CA TYR A 21 -5.21 -5.78 -4.63
C TYR A 21 -5.92 -5.54 -5.97
N GLU A 22 -5.19 -5.12 -7.00
CA GLU A 22 -5.70 -4.97 -8.36
C GLU A 22 -6.22 -6.32 -8.89
N ARG A 23 -5.38 -7.37 -8.87
CA ARG A 23 -5.72 -8.67 -9.47
C ARG A 23 -6.89 -9.38 -8.80
N TRP A 24 -6.95 -9.37 -7.47
CA TRP A 24 -7.90 -10.20 -6.73
C TRP A 24 -9.12 -9.44 -6.22
N PHE A 25 -9.00 -8.13 -6.03
CA PHE A 25 -10.06 -7.30 -5.47
C PHE A 25 -10.53 -6.19 -6.41
N GLY A 26 -9.87 -6.01 -7.57
CA GLY A 26 -10.25 -4.99 -8.55
C GLY A 26 -9.96 -3.57 -8.08
N PHE A 27 -8.99 -3.39 -7.19
CA PHE A 27 -8.56 -2.05 -6.78
C PHE A 27 -7.83 -1.34 -7.93
N GLU A 28 -8.01 -0.04 -8.03
CA GLU A 28 -7.37 0.81 -9.04
C GLU A 28 -6.34 1.74 -8.38
N GLU A 29 -5.24 2.03 -9.08
CA GLU A 29 -4.27 3.03 -8.66
C GLU A 29 -4.88 4.44 -8.78
N LEU A 30 -4.88 5.18 -7.67
CA LEU A 30 -5.25 6.59 -7.64
C LEU A 30 -4.05 7.50 -7.90
N ASN A 31 -2.94 7.22 -7.22
CA ASN A 31 -1.73 8.04 -7.26
C ASN A 31 -0.54 7.27 -6.68
N ARG A 32 0.66 7.74 -7.03
CA ARG A 32 1.92 7.24 -6.50
C ARG A 32 2.84 8.39 -6.12
N THR A 33 3.43 8.29 -4.94
CA THR A 33 4.46 9.22 -4.46
C THR A 33 5.72 8.44 -4.08
N ALA A 34 6.77 9.15 -3.66
CA ALA A 34 8.04 8.52 -3.27
C ALA A 34 7.85 7.54 -2.10
N GLY A 35 7.69 6.24 -2.42
CA GLY A 35 7.55 5.15 -1.46
C GLY A 35 6.13 4.84 -0.98
N ILE A 36 5.11 5.49 -1.55
CA ILE A 36 3.70 5.26 -1.19
C ILE A 36 2.85 5.08 -2.46
N VAL A 37 1.97 4.07 -2.44
CA VAL A 37 0.99 3.79 -3.50
C VAL A 37 -0.40 3.95 -2.92
N TYR A 38 -1.23 4.76 -3.57
CA TYR A 38 -2.62 4.96 -3.19
C TYR A 38 -3.52 4.20 -4.14
N ILE A 39 -4.35 3.31 -3.60
CA ILE A 39 -5.32 2.51 -4.37
C ILE A 39 -6.75 2.72 -3.84
N THR A 40 -7.76 2.42 -4.64
CA THR A 40 -9.17 2.49 -4.24
C THR A 40 -10.01 1.37 -4.84
N ASP A 41 -11.10 1.01 -4.17
CA ASP A 41 -12.19 0.18 -4.71
C ASP A 41 -13.44 1.00 -5.09
N GLY A 42 -13.33 2.34 -5.10
CA GLY A 42 -14.44 3.28 -5.29
C GLY A 42 -15.22 3.60 -4.02
N TYR A 43 -15.02 2.83 -2.94
CA TYR A 43 -15.59 3.11 -1.63
C TYR A 43 -14.53 3.70 -0.69
N PHE A 44 -13.35 3.15 -0.56
CA PHE A 44 -12.33 3.70 0.35
C PHE A 44 -10.93 3.64 -0.25
N ASN A 45 -10.02 4.41 0.35
CA ASN A 45 -8.67 4.56 -0.16
C ASN A 45 -7.69 3.79 0.72
N VAL A 46 -6.74 3.10 0.11
CA VAL A 46 -5.65 2.41 0.83
C VAL A 46 -4.32 3.05 0.46
N ALA A 47 -3.53 3.43 1.46
CA ALA A 47 -2.14 3.83 1.29
C ALA A 47 -1.22 2.65 1.60
N LEU A 48 -0.49 2.18 0.60
CA LEU A 48 0.52 1.13 0.72
C LEU A 48 1.88 1.81 0.87
N MET A 49 2.51 1.64 2.03
CA MET A 49 3.75 2.32 2.39
C MET A 49 4.84 1.28 2.59
N ARG A 50 6.04 1.56 2.06
CA ARG A 50 7.18 0.70 2.35
C ARG A 50 7.52 0.79 3.84
N ARG A 51 7.60 -0.36 4.50
CA ARG A 51 8.06 -0.47 5.87
C ARG A 51 9.51 -0.01 5.92
N TRP A 52 9.77 1.03 6.71
CA TRP A 52 11.14 1.35 7.12
C TRP A 52 11.58 0.30 8.15
N ALA A 53 12.54 -0.53 7.78
CA ALA A 53 13.14 -1.54 8.65
C ALA A 53 14.67 -1.35 8.66
N PRO A 54 15.21 -0.52 9.56
CA PRO A 54 16.66 -0.28 9.64
C PRO A 54 17.42 -1.56 10.02
N ASP A 55 16.80 -2.43 10.83
CA ASP A 55 17.45 -3.63 11.39
C ASP A 55 17.59 -4.80 10.40
N LEU A 56 16.96 -4.75 9.23
CA LEU A 56 17.13 -5.75 8.17
C LEU A 56 18.24 -5.40 7.17
N ALA A 57 18.75 -4.15 7.19
CA ALA A 57 19.86 -3.74 6.33
C ALA A 57 21.22 -4.25 6.83
N GLU A 58 21.30 -4.67 8.10
CA GLU A 58 22.52 -5.23 8.71
C GLU A 58 22.59 -6.76 8.58
N ALA A 59 21.50 -7.43 8.21
CA ALA A 59 21.45 -8.90 8.10
C ALA A 59 22.01 -9.46 6.79
N ASP A 60 22.34 -8.59 5.83
CA ASP A 60 22.90 -8.93 4.51
C ASP A 60 24.43 -8.59 4.39
N GLN A 61 25.14 -8.40 5.51
CA GLN A 61 26.61 -8.22 5.54
C GLN A 61 27.36 -9.46 6.00
#